data_AF-A0A3B5QM94-F1
#
_entry.id   AF-A0A3B5QM94-F1
#
_cell.length_a   1.000
_cell.length_b   1.000
_cell.length_c   1.000
_cell.angle_alpha   90.00
_cell.angle_beta   90.00
_cell.angle_gamma   90.00
#
_symmetry.space_group_name_H-M   'P 1'
#
loop_
_entity.id
_entity.type
_entity.pdbx_description
1 polymer ?
#
loop_
_entity_poly.entity_id
_entity_poly.type
_entity_poly.pdbx_seq_one_letter_code
_entity_poly.pdbx_strand_id
1 'polypeptide(L)'
;MWYEILPAFGLMTVCMILPGIVTTHIHKFTNGGKVKGDSDRCCCLAANICRNLCDCNCFIPGQEKRIARNPWQWYLMERDKRVSGTDQYFNSKGLENIK
;
A
#
# COMPACT_ATOMS: atom_id res chain seq x y z
N MET A 1 -10.04 29.03 34.49
CA MET A 1 -9.27 28.33 35.54
C MET A 1 -9.26 26.81 35.39
N TRP A 2 -10.32 26.13 34.93
CA TRP A 2 -10.23 24.70 34.55
C TRP A 2 -9.75 24.48 33.10
N TYR A 3 -10.04 25.43 32.21
CA TYR A 3 -9.61 25.38 30.81
C TYR A 3 -8.09 25.51 30.58
N GLU A 4 -7.33 25.96 31.59
CA GLU A 4 -5.86 26.08 31.53
C GLU A 4 -5.16 24.72 31.40
N ILE A 5 -5.80 23.61 31.79
CA ILE A 5 -5.25 22.25 31.64
C ILE A 5 -5.51 21.65 30.24
N LEU A 6 -6.55 22.12 29.54
CA LEU A 6 -6.92 21.63 28.22
C LEU A 6 -5.82 21.79 27.16
N PRO A 7 -5.05 22.91 27.08
CA PRO A 7 -3.96 23.01 26.12
C PRO A 7 -2.84 22.00 26.39
N ALA A 8 -2.56 21.67 27.66
CA ALA A 8 -1.57 20.65 28.01
C ALA A 8 -2.04 19.24 27.59
N PHE A 9 -3.30 18.90 27.83
CA PHE A 9 -3.88 17.64 27.35
C PHE A 9 -3.94 17.58 25.81
N GLY A 10 -4.29 18.68 25.14
CA GLY A 10 -4.30 18.77 23.68
C GLY A 10 -2.92 18.56 23.06
N LEU A 11 -1.87 19.14 23.65
CA LEU A 11 -0.51 18.93 23.19
C LEU A 11 -0.09 17.45 23.33
N MET A 12 -0.38 16.84 24.47
CA MET A 12 -0.05 15.43 24.73
C MET A 12 -0.76 14.48 23.77
N THR A 13 -2.04 14.70 23.48
CA THR A 13 -2.78 13.85 22.52
C THR A 13 -2.22 13.99 21.12
N VAL A 14 -1.94 15.21 20.67
CA VAL A 14 -1.33 15.46 19.36
C VAL A 14 0.04 14.79 19.26
N CYS A 15 0.89 14.93 20.28
CA CYS A 15 2.21 14.30 20.31
C CYS A 15 2.17 12.77 20.26
N MET A 16 1.14 12.11 20.82
CA MET A 16 0.98 10.65 20.73
C MET A 16 0.32 10.19 19.42
N ILE A 17 -0.52 11.01 18.80
CA ILE A 17 -1.20 10.67 17.53
C ILE A 17 -0.24 10.83 16.34
N LEU A 18 0.63 11.85 16.37
CA LEU A 18 1.56 12.16 15.29
C LEU A 18 2.44 10.95 14.87
N PRO A 19 3.08 10.19 15.77
CA PRO A 19 3.84 8.99 15.41
C PRO A 19 3.02 7.92 14.67
N GLY A 20 1.76 7.73 15.05
CA GLY A 20 0.86 6.76 14.40
C GLY A 20 0.54 7.17 12.96
N ILE A 21 0.22 8.44 12.74
CA ILE A 21 -0.06 8.96 11.39
C ILE A 21 1.19 8.86 10.53
N VAL A 22 2.34 9.32 11.03
CA VAL A 22 3.62 9.30 10.30
C VAL A 22 4.02 7.87 9.91
N THR A 23 3.93 6.90 10.82
CA THR A 23 4.31 5.51 10.52
C THR A 23 3.40 4.86 9.48
N THR A 24 2.10 5.14 9.49
CA THR A 24 1.18 4.62 8.44
C THR A 24 1.49 5.19 7.06
N HIS A 25 1.84 6.48 6.96
CA HIS A 25 2.27 7.08 5.69
C HIS A 25 3.60 6.51 5.21
N ILE A 26 4.58 6.35 6.11
CA ILE A 26 5.88 5.73 5.77
C ILE A 26 5.66 4.30 5.28
N HIS A 27 4.85 3.50 5.97
CA HIS A 27 4.57 2.12 5.55
C HIS A 27 3.89 2.03 4.19
N LYS A 28 3.01 2.97 3.86
CA LYS A 28 2.42 3.03 2.50
C LYS A 28 3.47 3.41 1.46
N PHE A 29 4.35 4.36 1.76
CA PHE A 29 5.41 4.80 0.83
C PHE A 29 6.46 3.71 0.59
N THR A 30 6.93 3.02 1.63
CA THR A 30 8.01 2.03 1.53
C THR A 30 7.57 0.70 0.91
N ASN A 31 6.28 0.36 0.96
CA ASN A 31 5.76 -0.92 0.48
C ASN A 31 5.04 -0.82 -0.87
N GLY A 32 5.37 0.19 -1.67
CA GLY A 32 4.80 0.34 -3.01
C GLY A 32 3.31 0.64 -3.02
N GLY A 33 2.80 1.33 -1.99
CA GLY A 33 1.47 1.92 -2.00
C GLY A 33 1.38 2.90 -3.15
N LYS A 34 0.85 2.45 -4.29
CA LYS A 34 0.66 3.29 -5.47
C LYS A 34 -0.27 4.44 -5.09
N VAL A 35 0.23 5.67 -5.25
CA VAL A 35 -0.63 6.85 -5.23
C VAL A 35 -1.63 6.67 -6.38
N LYS A 36 -2.91 6.95 -6.13
CA LYS A 36 -4.04 6.70 -7.05
C LYS A 36 -3.95 7.44 -8.41
N GLY A 37 -2.82 8.06 -8.74
CA GLY A 37 -2.54 8.70 -10.04
C GLY A 37 -1.82 7.81 -11.07
N ASP A 38 -1.44 6.57 -10.75
CA ASP A 38 -0.72 5.67 -11.67
C ASP A 38 -1.58 4.50 -12.21
N SER A 39 -2.91 4.63 -12.17
CA SER A 39 -3.86 3.67 -12.77
C SER A 39 -4.23 4.01 -14.23
N ASP A 40 -3.68 5.08 -14.80
CA ASP A 40 -4.09 5.54 -16.13
C ASP A 40 -3.22 4.97 -17.27
N ARG A 41 -2.11 4.29 -16.95
CA ARG A 41 -1.23 3.68 -17.96
C ARG A 41 -1.72 2.34 -18.50
N CYS A 42 -2.91 1.88 -18.08
CA CYS A 42 -3.51 0.64 -18.57
C CYS A 42 -4.50 0.85 -19.75
N CYS A 43 -4.81 2.09 -20.15
CA CYS A 43 -5.82 2.35 -21.19
C CYS A 43 -5.28 2.67 -22.60
N CYS A 44 -3.98 2.85 -22.82
CA CYS A 44 -3.51 3.38 -24.12
C CYS A 44 -3.06 2.36 -25.18
N LEU A 45 -3.00 1.05 -24.91
CA LEU A 45 -2.57 0.07 -25.94
C LEU A 45 -3.70 -0.65 -26.69
N ALA A 46 -4.97 -0.51 -26.28
CA ALA A 46 -6.10 -1.20 -26.91
C ALA A 46 -7.24 -0.24 -27.25
N ALA A 47 -6.94 0.75 -28.09
CA ALA A 47 -7.81 1.89 -28.37
C ALA A 47 -9.15 1.57 -29.09
N ASN A 48 -9.46 0.33 -29.48
CA ASN A 48 -10.58 0.09 -30.41
C ASN A 48 -11.69 -0.89 -29.97
N ILE A 49 -11.69 -1.50 -28.77
CA ILE A 49 -12.72 -2.52 -28.43
C ILE A 49 -13.53 -2.26 -27.16
N CYS A 50 -13.02 -1.56 -26.14
CA CYS A 50 -13.64 -1.60 -24.80
C CYS A 50 -14.56 -0.41 -24.47
N ARG A 51 -15.59 -0.12 -25.28
CA ARG A 51 -16.49 1.01 -24.98
C ARG A 51 -17.58 0.77 -23.93
N ASN A 52 -17.90 -0.48 -23.52
CA ASN A 52 -19.11 -0.68 -22.70
C ASN A 52 -19.08 -1.77 -21.61
N LEU A 53 -17.93 -2.36 -21.25
CA LEU A 53 -17.90 -3.36 -20.18
C LEU A 53 -16.55 -3.47 -19.46
N CYS A 54 -15.97 -2.34 -19.09
CA CYS A 54 -14.78 -2.33 -18.26
C CYS A 54 -15.06 -1.44 -17.05
N ASP A 55 -15.71 -2.04 -16.05
CA ASP A 55 -15.47 -1.71 -14.65
C ASP A 55 -13.98 -1.99 -14.33
N CYS A 56 -13.08 -1.20 -14.91
CA CYS A 56 -11.68 -1.18 -14.53
C CYS A 56 -11.53 -0.32 -13.26
N ASN A 57 -12.27 -0.70 -12.21
CA ASN A 57 -11.78 -0.50 -10.86
C ASN A 57 -10.64 -1.50 -10.66
N CYS A 58 -9.48 -1.24 -11.26
CA CYS A 58 -8.24 -1.86 -10.80
C CYS A 58 -7.88 -1.19 -9.46
N PHE A 59 -8.68 -1.49 -8.46
CA PHE A 59 -8.44 -1.14 -7.08
C PHE A 59 -7.39 -2.13 -6.59
N ILE A 60 -6.11 -1.83 -6.82
CA ILE A 60 -5.06 -2.42 -5.99
C ILE A 60 -5.22 -1.71 -4.63
N PRO A 61 -5.76 -2.36 -3.58
CA PRO A 61 -5.77 -1.75 -2.25
C PRO A 61 -4.31 -1.40 -1.92
N GLY A 62 -4.07 -0.17 -1.44
CA GLY A 62 -2.72 0.26 -1.06
C GLY A 62 -2.08 -0.81 -0.18
N GLN A 63 -0.98 -1.41 -0.66
CA GLN A 63 -0.39 -2.58 -0.02
C GLN A 63 0.11 -2.17 1.36
N GLU A 64 -0.53 -2.73 2.39
CA GLU A 64 -0.13 -2.51 3.77
C GLU A 64 1.13 -3.33 4.06
N LYS A 65 1.94 -2.87 5.02
CA LYS A 65 3.17 -3.60 5.38
C LYS A 65 2.79 -5.01 5.83
N ARG A 66 3.30 -6.02 5.13
CA ARG A 66 3.15 -7.42 5.53
C ARG A 66 3.88 -7.63 6.87
N ILE A 67 3.16 -8.18 7.86
CA ILE A 67 3.70 -8.51 9.18
C ILE A 67 3.86 -10.03 9.23
N ALA A 68 5.11 -10.51 9.31
CA ALA A 68 5.37 -11.93 9.55
C ALA A 68 5.43 -12.20 11.05
N ARG A 69 4.33 -12.70 11.60
CA ARG A 69 4.24 -13.20 12.98
C ARG A 69 4.71 -14.66 13.08
N ASN A 70 4.46 -15.44 12.02
CA ASN A 70 4.76 -16.86 11.98
C ASN A 70 5.86 -17.16 10.94
N PRO A 71 6.66 -18.23 11.13
CA PRO A 71 7.73 -18.60 10.18
C PRO A 71 7.20 -18.85 8.77
N TRP A 72 5.99 -19.40 8.66
CA TRP A 72 5.31 -19.61 7.38
C TRP A 72 5.05 -18.30 6.61
N GLN A 73 4.68 -17.23 7.32
CA GLN A 73 4.45 -15.93 6.69
C GLN A 73 5.76 -15.33 6.17
N TRP A 74 6.87 -15.54 6.88
CA TRP A 74 8.20 -15.16 6.41
C TRP A 74 8.61 -15.94 5.16
N TYR A 75 8.39 -17.25 5.16
CA TYR A 75 8.68 -18.10 4.00
C TYR A 75 7.93 -17.65 2.73
N LEU A 76 6.66 -17.25 2.87
CA LEU A 76 5.87 -16.70 1.76
C LEU A 76 6.40 -15.33 1.29
N MET A 77 6.78 -14.42 2.20
CA MET A 77 7.38 -13.14 1.79
C MET A 77 8.69 -13.34 1.03
N GLU A 78 9.54 -14.26 1.48
CA GLU A 78 10.81 -14.57 0.83
C GLU A 78 10.60 -15.24 -0.54
N ARG A 79 9.51 -15.99 -0.69
CA ARG A 79 9.08 -16.51 -2.00
C ARG A 79 8.69 -15.36 -2.92
N ASP A 80 7.82 -14.46 -2.48
CA ASP A 80 7.35 -13.34 -3.30
C ASP A 80 8.50 -12.43 -3.73
N LYS A 81 9.46 -12.20 -2.82
CA LYS A 81 10.71 -11.48 -3.09
C LYS A 81 11.55 -12.14 -4.20
N ARG A 82 11.64 -13.48 -4.21
CA ARG A 82 12.35 -14.23 -5.25
C ARG A 82 11.60 -14.25 -6.58
N VAL A 83 10.27 -14.38 -6.56
CA VAL A 83 9.42 -14.41 -7.76
C VAL A 83 9.37 -13.05 -8.45
N SER A 84 9.48 -11.95 -7.70
CA SER A 84 9.38 -10.61 -8.26
C SER A 84 10.56 -10.21 -9.15
N GLY A 85 11.71 -10.88 -9.03
CA GLY A 85 12.93 -10.60 -9.80
C GLY A 85 13.58 -9.24 -9.53
N THR A 86 13.04 -8.47 -8.59
CA THR A 86 13.45 -7.09 -8.26
C THR A 86 13.95 -6.96 -6.81
N ASP A 87 14.15 -8.08 -6.12
CA ASP A 87 14.48 -8.16 -4.68
C ASP A 87 13.49 -7.43 -3.76
N GLN A 88 12.30 -7.10 -4.28
CA GLN A 88 11.24 -6.38 -3.58
C GLN A 88 10.02 -7.29 -3.42
N TYR A 89 9.58 -7.53 -2.18
CA TYR A 89 8.46 -8.43 -1.89
C TYR A 89 7.08 -7.83 -2.21
N PHE A 90 6.95 -6.51 -2.25
CA PHE A 90 5.67 -5.85 -2.49
C PHE A 90 5.30 -5.78 -3.99
N ASN A 91 6.21 -6.15 -4.88
CA ASN A 91 5.99 -6.20 -6.32
C ASN A 91 5.31 -7.53 -6.71
N SER A 92 3.98 -7.58 -6.61
CA SER A 92 3.19 -8.76 -6.93
C SER A 92 3.21 -9.07 -8.42
N LYS A 93 3.42 -10.34 -8.77
CA LYS A 93 3.24 -10.89 -10.13
C LYS A 93 1.94 -11.67 -10.18
N GLY A 94 1.10 -11.39 -11.18
CA GLY A 94 -0.17 -12.06 -11.41
C GLY A 94 -0.07 -13.18 -12.45
N LEU A 95 -1.19 -13.44 -13.11
CA LEU A 95 -1.30 -14.47 -14.15
C LEU A 95 -0.48 -14.15 -15.40
N GLU A 96 -0.07 -12.89 -15.59
CA GLU A 96 0.79 -12.47 -16.70
C GLU A 96 2.18 -13.12 -16.70
N ASN A 97 2.61 -13.69 -15.57
CA ASN A 97 3.89 -14.35 -15.44
C ASN A 97 3.85 -15.86 -15.78
N ILE A 98 2.67 -16.39 -16.12
CA ILE A 98 2.47 -17.81 -16.43
C ILE A 98 2.23 -17.93 -17.95
N LYS A 99 2.91 -18.89 -18.59
CA LYS A 99 2.83 -19.16 -20.03
C LYS A 99 1.78 -20.22 -20.35
#